data_AF-A0A850NS61-F1
#
_entry.id   AF-A0A850NS61-F1
#
_cell.length_a   1.000
_cell.length_b   1.000
_cell.length_c   1.000
_cell.angle_alpha   90.00
_cell.angle_beta   90.00
_cell.angle_gamma   90.00
#
_symmetry.space_group_name_H-M   'P 1'
#
loop_
_entity.id
_entity.type
_entity.pdbx_description
1 polymer ?
#
loop_
_entity_poly.entity_id
_entity_poly.type
_entity_poly.pdbx_seq_one_letter_code
_entity_poly.pdbx_strand_id
1 'polypeptide(L)'
;MERSSALAAQFAASDPLASVFVSASAGSGKTKLLIDRLLRLMLPRRDAASGRVVAGAAPTRILCLTYTKAAAAEMAIRLNRELGGWVTLDDARLDEALGKLGALRGPA
;
A
#
# COMPACT_ATOMS: atom_id res chain seq x y z
N MET A 1 15.80 -18.12 6.75
CA MET A 1 14.40 -18.56 6.58
C MET A 1 13.37 -17.52 7.09
N GLU A 2 13.72 -16.65 8.05
CA GLU A 2 12.77 -15.70 8.71
C GLU A 2 12.39 -14.43 7.93
N ARG A 3 13.23 -13.91 7.01
CA ARG A 3 12.89 -12.68 6.25
C ARG A 3 11.71 -12.86 5.30
N SER A 4 11.51 -14.07 4.77
CA SER A 4 10.46 -14.37 3.78
C SER A 4 9.06 -14.32 4.41
N SER A 5 8.90 -14.86 5.63
CA SER A 5 7.60 -14.87 6.32
C SER A 5 7.18 -13.47 6.80
N ALA A 6 8.12 -12.65 7.26
CA ALA A 6 7.85 -11.28 7.69
C ALA A 6 7.37 -10.40 6.52
N LEU A 7 7.99 -10.53 5.35
CA LEU A 7 7.57 -9.81 4.15
C LEU A 7 6.19 -10.26 3.68
N ALA A 8 5.92 -11.57 3.68
CA ALA A 8 4.60 -12.11 3.36
C ALA A 8 3.51 -11.58 4.31
N ALA A 9 3.79 -11.50 5.62
CA ALA A 9 2.87 -10.94 6.60
C ALA A 9 2.60 -9.43 6.37
N GLN A 10 3.63 -8.65 6.04
CA GLN A 10 3.45 -7.24 5.68
C GLN A 10 2.61 -7.07 4.41
N PHE A 11 2.85 -7.91 3.40
CA PHE A 11 2.06 -7.91 2.19
C PHE A 11 0.58 -8.23 2.47
N ALA A 12 0.31 -9.28 3.25
CA ALA A 12 -1.05 -9.63 3.66
C ALA A 12 -1.72 -8.52 4.47
N ALA A 13 -1.00 -7.89 5.39
CA ALA A 13 -1.52 -6.78 6.19
C ALA A 13 -1.79 -5.51 5.36
N SER A 14 -1.12 -5.35 4.21
CA SER A 14 -1.38 -4.26 3.27
C SER A 14 -2.54 -4.53 2.29
N ASP A 15 -3.18 -5.70 2.34
CA ASP A 15 -4.32 -6.03 1.47
C ASP A 15 -5.50 -5.06 1.69
N PRO A 16 -5.89 -4.28 0.67
CA PRO A 16 -6.96 -3.27 0.79
C PRO A 16 -8.33 -3.85 1.17
N LEU A 17 -8.56 -5.15 0.98
CA LEU A 17 -9.83 -5.82 1.29
C LEU A 17 -9.87 -6.44 2.69
N ALA A 18 -8.72 -6.58 3.35
CA ALA A 18 -8.63 -7.18 4.68
C ALA A 18 -8.78 -6.12 5.77
N SER A 19 -9.52 -6.44 6.84
CA SER A 19 -9.43 -5.73 8.12
C SER A 19 -8.38 -6.43 8.98
N VAL A 20 -7.33 -5.71 9.39
CA VAL A 20 -6.17 -6.32 10.03
C VAL A 20 -5.74 -5.55 11.28
N PHE A 21 -5.29 -6.30 12.29
CA PHE A 21 -4.57 -5.76 13.43
C PHE A 21 -3.07 -6.03 13.24
N VAL A 22 -2.26 -4.99 13.31
CA VAL A 22 -0.80 -5.09 13.14
C VAL A 22 -0.12 -4.75 14.46
N SER A 23 0.49 -5.75 15.10
CA SER A 23 1.34 -5.53 16.25
C SER A 23 2.69 -4.94 15.83
N ALA A 24 3.21 -4.02 16.63
CA ALA A 24 3.92 -2.88 16.11
C ALA A 24 5.15 -2.47 16.95
N SER A 25 6.22 -3.27 16.98
CA SER A 25 7.47 -2.90 17.67
C SER A 25 8.22 -1.74 17.00
N ALA A 26 9.10 -1.03 17.73
CA ALA A 26 9.94 0.01 17.14
C ALA A 26 10.77 -0.53 15.96
N GLY A 27 10.89 0.24 14.87
CA GLY A 27 11.67 -0.16 13.69
C GLY A 27 11.03 -1.22 12.77
N SER A 28 9.84 -1.73 13.05
CA SER A 28 9.22 -2.83 12.28
C SER A 28 8.64 -2.47 10.89
N GLY A 29 8.95 -1.29 10.34
CA GLY A 29 8.53 -0.90 8.98
C GLY A 29 7.04 -0.55 8.81
N LYS A 30 6.29 -0.34 9.88
CA LYS A 30 4.83 -0.05 9.87
C LYS A 30 4.45 1.13 8.99
N THR A 31 5.27 2.16 8.99
CA THR A 31 5.05 3.34 8.15
C THR A 31 5.03 2.94 6.68
N LYS A 32 5.96 2.08 6.22
CA LYS A 32 5.95 1.57 4.84
C LYS A 32 4.71 0.73 4.56
N LEU A 33 4.35 -0.18 5.48
CA LEU A 33 3.13 -0.99 5.37
C LEU A 33 1.87 -0.13 5.21
N LEU A 34 1.72 0.92 6.02
CA LEU A 34 0.57 1.83 5.94
C LEU A 34 0.55 2.64 4.64
N ILE A 35 1.71 3.12 4.17
CA ILE A 35 1.81 3.80 2.87
C ILE A 35 1.45 2.85 1.73
N ASP A 36 1.94 1.62 1.76
CA ASP A 36 1.65 0.61 0.73
C ASP A 36 0.17 0.25 0.71
N ARG A 37 -0.45 0.15 1.89
CA ARG A 37 -1.89 -0.04 2.01
C ARG A 37 -2.69 1.13 1.43
N LEU A 38 -2.29 2.38 1.69
CA LEU A 38 -2.95 3.57 1.11
C LEU A 38 -2.87 3.54 -0.42
N LEU A 39 -1.68 3.26 -0.98
CA LEU A 39 -1.50 3.16 -2.42
C LEU A 39 -2.36 2.03 -3.03
N ARG A 40 -2.37 0.85 -2.40
CA ARG A 40 -3.20 -0.29 -2.83
C ARG A 40 -4.71 -0.01 -2.74
N LEU A 41 -5.15 0.82 -1.79
CA LEU A 41 -6.54 1.26 -1.72
C LEU A 41 -6.90 2.16 -2.90
N MET A 42 -5.97 3.02 -3.34
CA MET A 42 -6.18 4.01 -4.40
C MET A 42 -6.07 3.44 -5.81
N LEU A 43 -5.25 2.40 -6.00
CA LEU A 43 -4.98 1.82 -7.31
C LEU A 43 -6.10 0.85 -7.77
N PRO A 44 -6.31 0.73 -9.10
CA PRO A 44 -7.16 -0.32 -9.65
C PRO A 44 -6.66 -1.71 -9.22
N ARG A 45 -7.60 -2.63 -9.05
CA ARG A 45 -7.31 -4.01 -8.64
C ARG A 45 -8.17 -5.00 -9.41
N ARG A 46 -7.73 -6.25 -9.50
CA ARG A 46 -8.55 -7.33 -10.06
C ARG A 46 -9.47 -7.86 -8.97
N ASP A 47 -10.76 -7.90 -9.27
CA ASP A 47 -11.74 -8.59 -8.46
C ASP A 47 -11.55 -10.10 -8.60
N ALA A 48 -11.46 -10.80 -7.46
CA ALA A 48 -11.16 -12.22 -7.43
C ALA A 48 -12.29 -13.07 -8.02
N ALA A 49 -13.54 -12.66 -7.78
CA ALA A 49 -14.72 -13.41 -8.15
C ALA A 49 -15.04 -13.28 -9.64
N SER A 50 -14.92 -12.07 -10.19
CA SER A 50 -15.29 -11.75 -11.58
C SER A 50 -14.09 -11.64 -12.54
N GLY A 51 -12.86 -11.57 -12.03
CA GLY A 51 -11.64 -11.33 -12.82
C GLY A 51 -11.53 -9.92 -13.41
N ARG A 52 -12.54 -9.07 -13.20
CA ARG A 52 -12.61 -7.71 -13.76
C ARG A 52 -11.69 -6.77 -12.99
N VAL A 53 -11.15 -5.78 -13.71
CA VAL A 53 -10.47 -4.66 -13.05
C VAL A 53 -11.53 -3.73 -12.47
N VAL A 54 -11.45 -3.49 -11.16
CA VAL A 54 -12.29 -2.53 -10.43
C VAL A 54 -11.45 -1.30 -10.06
N ALA A 55 -12.08 -0.14 -10.06
CA ALA A 55 -11.44 1.10 -9.65
C ALA A 55 -11.02 1.05 -8.17
N GLY A 56 -9.91 1.72 -7.85
CA GLY A 56 -9.54 1.99 -6.48
C GLY A 56 -10.41 3.06 -5.83
N ALA A 57 -10.23 3.27 -4.53
CA ALA A 57 -10.91 4.31 -3.77
C ALA A 57 -10.32 5.69 -4.12
N ALA A 58 -11.19 6.68 -4.31
CA ALA A 58 -10.75 8.06 -4.36
C ALA A 58 -10.06 8.43 -3.03
N PRO A 59 -8.92 9.16 -3.05
CA PRO A 59 -8.20 9.50 -1.81
C PRO A 59 -9.07 10.23 -0.78
N THR A 60 -10.04 11.03 -1.22
CA THR A 60 -11.00 11.73 -0.34
C THR A 60 -11.95 10.81 0.43
N ARG A 61 -12.02 9.52 0.07
CA ARG A 61 -12.81 8.49 0.76
C ARG A 61 -11.98 7.65 1.72
N ILE A 62 -10.68 7.94 1.87
CA ILE A 62 -9.78 7.18 2.74
C ILE A 62 -9.48 8.02 3.99
N LEU A 63 -9.87 7.50 5.16
CA LEU A 63 -9.57 8.12 6.45
C LEU A 63 -8.32 7.48 7.06
N CYS A 64 -7.27 8.28 7.27
CA CYS A 64 -6.08 7.88 8.01
C CYS A 64 -6.04 8.62 9.35
N LEU A 65 -5.99 7.89 10.46
CA LEU A 65 -5.93 8.44 11.81
C LEU A 65 -4.54 8.23 12.42
N THR A 66 -3.96 9.30 12.95
CA THR A 66 -2.65 9.26 13.62
C THR A 66 -2.75 9.97 14.98
N TYR A 67 -1.93 9.54 15.95
CA TYR A 67 -1.94 10.12 17.29
C TYR A 67 -1.47 11.58 17.34
N THR A 68 -0.58 11.99 16.43
CA THR A 68 -0.03 13.35 16.39
C THR A 68 -0.14 13.99 15.01
N LYS A 69 -0.14 15.32 14.98
CA LYS A 69 -0.09 16.09 13.72
C LYS A 69 1.21 15.86 12.94
N ALA A 70 2.33 15.68 13.64
CA ALA A 70 3.62 15.40 13.01
C ALA A 70 3.60 14.05 12.26
N ALA A 71 3.02 13.02 12.87
CA ALA A 71 2.86 11.71 12.22
C ALA A 71 1.94 11.79 10.99
N ALA A 72 0.83 12.55 11.06
CA ALA A 72 -0.03 12.78 9.90
C ALA A 72 0.73 13.44 8.74
N ALA A 73 1.49 14.50 9.04
CA ALA A 73 2.29 15.22 8.04
C ALA A 73 3.36 14.32 7.42
N GLU A 74 4.05 13.52 8.23
CA GLU A 74 5.06 12.57 7.76
C GLU A 74 4.46 11.54 6.80
N MET A 75 3.30 10.97 7.14
CA MET A 75 2.57 10.03 6.28
C MET A 75 2.20 10.66 4.94
N ALA A 76 1.66 11.89 4.96
CA ALA A 76 1.31 12.61 3.73
C ALA A 76 2.55 12.91 2.85
N ILE A 77 3.66 13.34 3.46
CA ILE A 77 4.92 13.59 2.74
C ILE A 77 5.45 12.32 2.08
N ARG A 78 5.44 11.19 2.80
CA ARG A 78 5.90 9.90 2.26
C ARG A 78 5.01 9.43 1.11
N LEU A 79 3.69 9.53 1.24
CA LEU A 79 2.75 9.17 0.18
C LEU A 79 2.97 10.03 -1.07
N ASN A 80 3.04 11.35 -0.89
CA ASN A 80 3.25 12.29 -2.00
C ASN A 80 4.60 12.10 -2.68
N ARG A 81 5.65 11.76 -1.91
CA ARG A 81 6.97 11.45 -2.48
C ARG A 81 6.92 10.22 -3.38
N GLU A 82 6.25 9.16 -2.94
CA GLU A 82 6.14 7.92 -3.74
C GLU A 82 5.35 8.18 -5.02
N LEU A 83 4.17 8.81 -4.91
CA LEU A 83 3.33 9.19 -6.07
C LEU A 83 4.06 10.13 -7.02
N GLY A 84 4.73 11.16 -6.48
CA GLY A 84 5.52 12.10 -7.28
C GLY A 84 6.68 11.43 -8.00
N GLY A 85 7.31 10.43 -7.38
CA GLY A 85 8.33 9.61 -8.02
C GLY A 85 7.79 8.81 -9.19
N TRP A 86 6.60 8.22 -9.06
CA TRP A 86 5.98 7.44 -10.14
C TRP A 86 5.63 8.27 -11.37
N VAL A 87 5.24 9.54 -11.19
CA VAL A 87 4.94 10.46 -12.30
C VAL A 87 6.16 10.69 -13.21
N THR A 88 7.38 10.49 -12.69
CA THR A 88 8.62 10.70 -13.45
C THR A 88 9.22 9.42 -14.03
N LEU A 89 8.60 8.25 -13.79
CA LEU A 89 9.11 6.97 -14.28
C LEU A 89 8.64 6.71 -15.70
N ASP A 90 9.49 6.02 -16.48
CA ASP A 90 9.05 5.35 -17.69
C ASP A 90 8.18 4.12 -17.36
N ASP A 91 7.46 3.61 -18.36
CA ASP A 91 6.50 2.52 -18.19
C ASP A 91 7.14 1.27 -17.58
N ALA A 92 8.35 0.89 -18.01
CA ALA A 92 9.02 -0.32 -17.51
C ALA A 92 9.38 -0.21 -16.02
N ARG A 93 9.85 0.95 -15.59
CA ARG A 93 10.19 1.20 -14.19
C ARG A 93 8.95 1.40 -13.33
N LEU A 94 7.90 1.99 -13.89
CA LEU A 94 6.61 2.12 -13.22
C LEU A 94 5.99 0.73 -13.00
N ASP A 95 6.02 -0.14 -14.00
CA ASP A 95 5.55 -1.52 -13.90
C ASP A 95 6.32 -2.30 -12.82
N GLU A 96 7.64 -2.13 -12.74
CA GLU A 96 8.46 -2.73 -11.68
C GLU A 96 8.03 -2.23 -10.28
N ALA A 97 7.82 -0.91 -10.13
CA ALA A 97 7.40 -0.31 -8.88
C ALA A 97 6.00 -0.80 -8.44
N LEU A 98 5.04 -0.84 -9.37
CA LEU A 98 3.69 -1.36 -9.15
C LEU A 98 3.70 -2.86 -8.83
N GLY A 99 4.58 -3.62 -9.50
CA GLY A 99 4.78 -5.04 -9.24
C GLY A 99 5.35 -5.32 -7.84
N LYS A 100 6.33 -4.53 -7.39
CA LYS A 100 6.85 -4.58 -6.01
C LYS A 100 5.79 -4.21 -4.98
N LEU A 101 4.96 -3.22 -5.29
CA LEU A 101 3.83 -2.86 -4.44
C LEU A 101 2.79 -3.99 -4.40
N GLY A 102 2.70 -4.83 -5.44
CA GLY A 102 1.68 -5.86 -5.61
C GLY A 102 0.32 -5.31 -6.07
N ALA A 103 0.32 -4.14 -6.69
CA ALA A 103 -0.86 -3.60 -7.37
C ALA A 103 -1.24 -4.55 -8.53
N LEU A 104 -2.54 -4.77 -8.75
CA LEU A 104 -3.12 -5.66 -9.79
C LEU A 104 -3.02 -7.18 -9.56
N ARG A 105 -2.44 -7.67 -8.46
CA ARG A 105 -2.64 -9.08 -8.06
C ARG A 105 -4.01 -9.24 -7.38
N GLY A 106 -4.78 -10.25 -7.82
CA GLY A 106 -5.98 -10.69 -7.09
C GLY A 106 -5.58 -11.30 -5.73
N PRO A 107 -6.53 -11.49 -4.80
CA PRO A 107 -6.23 -12.16 -3.54
C PRO A 107 -5.71 -13.57 -3.80
N ALA A 108 -4.82 -14.03 -2.90
CA ALA A 108 -4.28 -15.38 -2.91
C ALA A 108 -5.35 -16.43 -2.58
#